data_AF-A0A9E5IX30-F1
#
_entry.id   AF-A0A9E5IX30-F1
#
_cell.length_a   1.000
_cell.length_b   1.000
_cell.length_c   1.000
_cell.angle_alpha   90.00
_cell.angle_beta   90.00
_cell.angle_gamma   90.00
#
_symmetry.space_group_name_H-M   'P 1'
#
loop_
_entity.id
_entity.type
_entity.pdbx_description
1 polymer ?
#
loop_
_entity_poly.entity_id
_entity_poly.type
_entity_poly.pdbx_seq_one_letter_code
_entity_poly.pdbx_strand_id
1 'polypeptide(L)' 'TFGVYNGKQHIDVFVTEEMVGHRLGEFSSTRKFIRHGGKIQKELDIKKKEAEITAAKSAKEVAAPAK' A
#
# COMPACT_ATOMS: atom_id res chain seq x y z
N THR A 1 -13.49 -0.59 -12.45
CA THR A 1 -12.16 -1.13 -12.09
C THR A 1 -11.65 -1.96 -13.24
N PHE A 2 -10.36 -1.86 -13.55
CA PHE A 2 -9.73 -2.56 -14.66
C PHE A 2 -8.72 -3.57 -14.13
N GLY A 3 -8.79 -4.82 -14.60
CA GLY A 3 -7.78 -5.83 -14.29
C GLY A 3 -6.55 -5.62 -15.18
N VAL A 4 -5.47 -5.05 -14.64
CA VAL A 4 -4.22 -4.81 -15.37
C VAL A 4 -3.21 -5.91 -15.04
N TYR A 5 -2.77 -6.67 -16.04
CA TYR A 5 -1.84 -7.79 -15.85
C TYR A 5 -0.43 -7.31 -15.51
N ASN A 6 0.15 -7.81 -14.42
CA ASN A 6 1.49 -7.41 -13.94
C ASN A 6 2.60 -8.43 -14.24
N GLY A 7 2.31 -9.46 -15.05
CA GLY A 7 3.23 -10.57 -15.33
C GLY A 7 2.98 -11.82 -14.48
N LYS A 8 2.13 -11.74 -13.45
CA LYS A 8 1.71 -12.89 -12.64
C LYS A 8 0.19 -12.95 -12.45
N GLN A 9 -0.44 -11.81 -12.21
CA GLN A 9 -1.88 -11.71 -11.95
C GLN A 9 -2.44 -10.38 -12.47
N HIS A 10 -3.77 -10.30 -12.58
CA HIS A 10 -4.46 -9.05 -12.86
C HIS A 10 -4.65 -8.28 -11.54
N ILE A 11 -4.19 -7.03 -11.53
CA ILE A 11 -4.39 -6.11 -10.41
C ILE A 11 -5.57 -5.21 -10.76
N ASP A 12 -6.52 -5.13 -9.85
CA ASP A 12 -7.69 -4.27 -9.97
C ASP A 12 -7.31 -2.80 -9.72
N VAL A 13 -7.38 -2.00 -10.78
CA VAL A 13 -7.09 -0.56 -10.74
C VAL A 13 -8.39 0.22 -10.91
N PHE A 14 -8.71 1.06 -9.94
CA PHE A 14 -9.77 2.07 -10.05
C PHE A 14 -9.16 3.37 -10.60
N VAL A 15 -9.79 3.96 -11.61
CA VAL A 15 -9.24 5.12 -12.34
C VAL A 15 -9.86 6.41 -11.80
N THR A 16 -9.00 7.39 -11.50
CA THR A 16 -9.38 8.77 -11.15
C THR A 16 -8.98 9.73 -12.27
N GLU A 17 -9.50 10.96 -12.25
CA GLU A 17 -9.24 11.96 -13.31
C GLU A 17 -7.75 12.33 -13.43
N GLU A 18 -7.01 12.30 -12.33
CA GLU A 18 -5.57 12.59 -12.29
C GLU A 18 -4.73 11.56 -13.07
N MET A 19 -5.30 10.39 -13.39
CA MET A 19 -4.63 9.32 -14.14
C MET A 19 -4.82 9.45 -15.65
N VAL A 20 -5.61 10.42 -16.13
CA VAL A 20 -5.85 10.66 -17.56
C VAL A 20 -4.57 11.16 -18.23
N GLY A 21 -4.16 10.48 -19.30
CA GLY A 21 -2.89 10.74 -20.00
C GLY A 21 -1.76 9.78 -19.62
N HIS A 22 -1.91 9.01 -18.55
CA HIS A 22 -0.98 7.96 -18.15
C HIS A 22 -1.32 6.60 -18.76
N ARG A 23 -0.37 5.65 -18.69
CA ARG A 23 -0.56 4.28 -19.17
C ARG A 23 -0.97 3.36 -18.03
N LEU A 24 -1.88 2.42 -18.32
CA LEU A 24 -2.36 1.44 -17.33
C LEU A 24 -1.23 0.63 -16.67
N GLY A 25 -0.14 0.36 -17.39
CA GLY A 25 1.02 -0.36 -16.87
C GLY A 25 1.78 0.38 -15.76
N GLU A 26 1.67 1.70 -15.68
CA GLU A 26 2.29 2.51 -14.60
C GLU A 26 1.65 2.22 -13.24
N PHE A 27 0.39 1.81 -13.25
CA PHE A 27 -0.39 1.49 -12.05
C PHE A 27 -0.31 0.00 -11.67
N SER A 28 0.47 -0.81 -12.39
CA SER A 28 0.60 -2.25 -12.18
C SER A 28 2.06 -2.68 -12.06
N SER A 29 2.59 -2.66 -10.83
CA SER A 29 4.01 -2.98 -10.58
C SER A 29 4.37 -4.41 -10.98
N THR A 30 5.42 -4.55 -11.79
CA THR A 30 5.84 -5.84 -12.39
C THR A 30 6.96 -6.55 -11.63
N ARG A 31 7.75 -5.83 -10.82
CA ARG A 31 8.81 -6.39 -9.98
C ARG A 31 8.64 -5.94 -8.55
N LYS A 32 8.74 -6.88 -7.61
CA LYS A 32 8.80 -6.56 -6.18
C LYS A 32 10.20 -6.06 -5.85
N PHE A 33 10.32 -4.81 -5.43
CA PHE A 33 11.60 -4.30 -4.95
C PHE A 33 11.93 -4.98 -3.61
N ILE A 34 12.95 -5.83 -3.63
CA ILE A 34 13.51 -6.44 -2.43
C ILE A 34 14.70 -5.58 -2.04
N ARG A 35 14.53 -4.74 -1.01
CA ARG A 35 15.54 -3.80 -0.55
C ARG A 35 16.86 -4.51 -0.24
N HIS A 36 17.98 -3.89 -0.59
CA HIS A 36 19.30 -4.23 -0.07
C HIS A 36 19.57 -3.41 1.19
N GLY A 37 18.96 -3.83 2.30
CA GLY A 37 19.22 -3.26 3.62
C GLY A 37 19.17 -4.39 4.61
N GLY A 38 20.27 -4.64 5.33
CA GLY A 38 20.38 -5.72 6.30
C GLY A 38 19.41 -5.58 7.49
N LYS A 39 19.79 -6.13 8.65
CA LYS A 39 18.94 -6.13 9.86
C LYS A 39 18.42 -4.74 10.26
N ILE A 40 19.26 -3.71 10.16
CA ILE A 40 18.95 -2.33 10.59
C ILE A 40 17.71 -1.76 9.87
N GLN A 41 17.60 -1.95 8.55
CA GLN A 41 16.46 -1.39 7.81
C GLN A 41 15.16 -2.16 8.09
N LYS A 42 15.26 -3.48 8.32
CA LYS A 42 14.11 -4.30 8.73
C LYS A 42 13.57 -3.85 10.09
N GLU A 43 14.43 -3.57 11.04
CA GLU A 43 14.05 -3.07 12.38
C GLU A 43 13.35 -1.71 12.29
N LEU A 44 13.85 -0.79 11.45
CA LEU A 44 13.21 0.51 11.22
C LEU A 44 11.84 0.37 10.55
N ASP A 45 11.69 -0.51 9.56
CA ASP A 45 10.42 -0.76 8.88
C ASP A 45 9.40 -1.44 9.80
N ILE A 46 9.83 -2.35 10.69
CA ILE A 46 8.97 -2.98 11.70
C ILE A 46 8.49 -1.93 12.71
N LYS A 47 9.40 -1.11 13.24
CA LYS A 47 9.07 -0.05 14.19
C LYS A 47 8.09 0.98 13.60
N LYS A 48 8.26 1.33 12.32
CA LYS A 48 7.32 2.21 11.60
C LYS A 48 5.94 1.58 11.45
N LYS A 49 5.88 0.30 11.07
CA LYS A 49 4.60 -0.43 10.98
C LYS A 49 3.90 -0.55 12.33
N GLU A 50 4.64 -0.81 13.41
CA GLU A 50 4.08 -0.86 14.76
C GLU A 50 3.50 0.48 15.19
N ALA A 51 4.20 1.59 14.92
CA ALA A 51 3.71 2.94 15.20
C ALA A 51 2.47 3.31 14.36
N GLU A 52 2.40 2.86 13.11
CA GLU A 52 1.24 3.09 12.24
C GLU A 52 0.04 2.25 12.69
N ILE A 53 0.28 1.01 13.15
CA ILE A 53 -0.76 0.12 13.68
C ILE A 53 -1.29 0.63 15.02
N THR A 54 -0.45 1.17 15.90
CA THR A 54 -0.92 1.78 17.16
C THR A 54 -1.74 3.03 16.89
N ALA A 55 -1.31 3.90 15.98
CA ALA A 55 -2.09 5.06 15.56
C ALA A 55 -3.44 4.68 14.94
N ALA A 56 -3.46 3.66 14.07
CA ALA A 56 -4.69 3.17 13.45
C ALA A 56 -5.64 2.47 14.44
N LYS A 57 -5.11 1.79 15.45
CA LYS A 57 -5.92 1.20 16.54
C LYS A 57 -6.54 2.27 17.42
N SER A 58 -5.78 3.31 17.79
CA SER A 58 -6.30 4.43 18.58
C SER A 58 -7.39 5.22 17.85
N ALA A 59 -7.28 5.39 16.53
CA ALA A 59 -8.33 6.04 15.74
C ALA A 59 -9.63 5.21 15.67
N LYS A 60 -9.54 3.88 15.73
CA LYS A 60 -10.71 2.99 15.72
C LYS A 60 -11.41 2.89 17.08
N GLU A 61 -10.70 3.15 18.18
CA GLU A 61 -11.24 3.10 19.54
C GLU A 61 -11.99 4.40 19.92
N VAL A 62 -11.57 5.55 19.38
CA VAL A 62 -12.22 6.85 19.63
C VAL A 62 -13.55 7.01 18.86
N ALA A 63 -13.77 6.25 17.79
CA ALA A 63 -14.99 6.33 16.97
C ALA A 63 -16.16 5.45 17.48
N ALA A 64 -16.03 4.78 18.64
CA ALA A 64 -17.01 3.84 19.17
C ALA A 64 -17.52 4.06 20.62
N PRO A 65 -17.65 5.28 21.17
CA PRO A 65 -18.54 5.50 22.31
C PRO A 65 -19.66 6.47 21.95
N ALA A 66 -20.73 5.96 21.34
CA ALA A 66 -22.03 6.62 21.35
C ALA A 66 -23.10 5.54 21.42
N LYS A 67 -23.39 5.12 22.65
CA LYS A 67 -24.63 4.44 23.01
C LYS A 67 -25.46 5.42 23.82
#